data_AF-A0A382R234-F1
#
_entry.id   AF-A0A382R234-F1
#
_cell.length_a   1.000
_cell.length_b   1.000
_cell.length_c   1.000
_cell.angle_alpha   90.00
_cell.angle_beta   90.00
_cell.angle_gamma   90.00
#
_symmetry.space_group_name_H-M   'P 1'
#
loop_
_entity.id
_entity.type
_entity.pdbx_description
1 polymer ?
#
loop_
_entity_poly.entity_id
_entity_poly.type
_entity_poly.pdbx_seq_one_letter_code
_entity_poly.pdbx_strand_id
1 'polypeptide(L)'
;SLASHTLYENADPYLIREPSGMLNTQNARYQKLSERKTRVEGSVFRPDRYTLKLEGATCTGFQTVAIGGVRDPYIIARVDSWLAEMKVFFAERLKELTGKTLGKEVRLDISQYGKNAVMGELEKSSAQIPNEIGLLFCVTAPEQALANDVARFITHTASHWPIPEWDGFISGIAFPFSPPEIDRGPVYRFVLNHVLIPESPLSAFRFEMENI
;
A
#
# COMPACT_ATOMS: atom_id res chain seq x y z
N SER A 1 -3.80 25.55 6.94
CA SER A 1 -4.11 26.91 6.44
C SER A 1 -4.79 26.76 5.09
N LEU A 2 -5.63 27.69 4.60
CA LEU A 2 -6.19 27.54 3.24
C LEU A 2 -5.10 27.48 2.17
N ALA A 3 -4.01 28.23 2.35
CA ALA A 3 -2.88 28.21 1.43
C ALA A 3 -2.15 26.85 1.38
N SER A 4 -2.23 26.01 2.42
CA SER A 4 -1.59 24.69 2.37
C SER A 4 -2.33 23.69 1.50
N HIS A 5 -3.59 23.97 1.12
CA HIS A 5 -4.32 23.11 0.20
C HIS A 5 -3.78 23.17 -1.23
N THR A 6 -3.09 24.26 -1.62
CA THR A 6 -2.49 24.33 -2.96
C THR A 6 -1.22 23.47 -3.08
N LEU A 7 -0.63 23.07 -1.95
CA LEU A 7 0.50 22.11 -1.89
C LEU A 7 0.05 20.65 -1.98
N TYR A 8 -1.23 20.39 -1.75
CA TYR A 8 -1.77 19.04 -1.72
C TYR A 8 -2.06 18.57 -3.15
N GLU A 9 -1.52 17.41 -3.54
CA GLU A 9 -1.77 16.75 -4.84
C GLU A 9 -1.41 17.57 -6.10
N ASN A 10 -0.64 18.64 -5.94
CA ASN A 10 -0.21 19.50 -7.04
C ASN A 10 1.31 19.44 -7.24
N ALA A 11 1.72 19.38 -8.51
CA ALA A 11 3.14 19.44 -8.86
C ALA A 11 3.76 20.83 -8.63
N ASP A 12 2.94 21.88 -8.73
CA ASP A 12 3.32 23.27 -8.47
C ASP A 12 2.29 23.88 -7.51
N PRO A 13 2.73 24.50 -6.39
CA PRO A 13 1.81 25.06 -5.40
C PRO A 13 1.05 26.30 -5.84
N TYR A 14 1.39 26.88 -6.98
CA TYR A 14 0.77 28.09 -7.51
C TYR A 14 0.09 27.89 -8.87
N LEU A 15 0.50 26.87 -9.64
CA LEU A 15 0.03 26.62 -10.99
C LEU A 15 -0.76 25.31 -11.03
N ILE A 16 -2.05 25.41 -10.71
CA ILE A 16 -2.96 24.26 -10.64
C ILE A 16 -3.49 24.00 -12.05
N ARG A 17 -3.19 22.84 -12.61
CA ARG A 17 -3.64 22.43 -13.95
C ARG A 17 -5.02 21.81 -13.88
N GLU A 18 -5.93 22.34 -14.67
CA GLU A 18 -7.31 21.88 -14.80
C GLU A 18 -7.58 21.42 -16.24
N PRO A 19 -8.61 20.59 -16.47
CA PRO A 19 -9.01 20.15 -17.81
C PRO A 19 -9.11 21.27 -18.85
N SER A 20 -9.60 22.46 -18.48
CA SER A 20 -9.84 23.59 -19.38
C SER A 20 -8.78 24.71 -19.32
N GLY A 21 -7.68 24.51 -18.59
CA GLY A 21 -6.67 25.54 -18.42
C GLY A 21 -5.87 25.43 -17.13
N MET A 22 -5.48 26.57 -16.58
CA MET A 22 -4.64 26.64 -15.39
C MET A 22 -5.13 27.73 -14.44
N LEU A 23 -5.39 27.36 -13.20
CA LEU A 23 -5.62 28.31 -12.12
C LEU A 23 -4.26 28.76 -11.57
N ASN A 24 -3.91 30.02 -11.83
CA ASN A 24 -2.72 30.66 -11.27
C ASN A 24 -3.07 31.36 -9.96
N THR A 25 -2.48 30.90 -8.86
CA THR A 25 -2.68 31.45 -7.51
C THR A 25 -1.46 32.23 -6.99
N GLN A 26 -0.47 32.55 -7.82
CA GLN A 26 0.73 33.31 -7.41
C GLN A 26 0.41 34.66 -6.76
N ASN A 27 -0.67 35.30 -7.21
CA ASN A 27 -1.13 36.58 -6.67
C ASN A 27 -2.29 36.42 -5.67
N ALA A 28 -2.60 35.20 -5.25
CA ALA A 28 -3.69 34.94 -4.32
C ALA A 28 -3.38 35.53 -2.94
N ARG A 29 -4.30 36.33 -2.42
CA ARG A 29 -4.26 36.91 -1.07
C ARG A 29 -5.33 36.28 -0.22
N TYR A 30 -4.93 35.83 0.97
CA TYR A 30 -5.79 35.16 1.93
C TYR A 30 -6.02 36.10 3.12
N GLN A 31 -7.22 36.66 3.23
CA GLN A 31 -7.60 37.55 4.33
C GLN A 31 -8.55 36.82 5.28
N LYS A 32 -8.13 36.61 6.52
CA LYS A 32 -9.02 36.09 7.58
C LYS A 32 -10.11 37.12 7.85
N LEU A 33 -11.37 36.74 7.68
CA LEU A 33 -12.54 37.58 7.98
C LEU A 33 -13.16 37.26 9.35
N SER A 34 -13.02 36.02 9.81
CA SER A 34 -13.42 35.57 11.15
C SER A 34 -12.68 34.28 11.50
N GLU A 35 -12.98 33.66 12.65
CA GLU A 35 -12.41 32.36 13.00
C GLU A 35 -12.72 31.25 11.98
N ARG A 36 -13.86 31.33 11.28
CA ARG A 36 -14.31 30.28 10.35
C ARG A 36 -14.44 30.75 8.89
N LYS A 37 -13.99 31.97 8.58
CA LYS A 37 -14.11 32.55 7.22
C LYS A 37 -12.79 33.19 6.78
N THR A 38 -12.35 32.83 5.58
CA THR A 38 -11.21 33.44 4.90
C THR A 38 -11.67 33.87 3.52
N ARG A 39 -11.39 35.11 3.15
CA ARG A 39 -11.55 35.62 1.78
C ARG A 39 -10.28 35.32 1.00
N VAL A 40 -10.45 34.83 -0.23
CA VAL A 40 -9.34 34.55 -1.15
C VAL A 40 -9.60 35.32 -2.45
N GLU A 41 -8.67 36.18 -2.83
CA GLU A 41 -8.77 37.04 -4.02
C GLU A 41 -7.43 37.09 -4.76
N GLY A 42 -7.42 37.43 -6.05
CA GLY A 42 -6.19 37.62 -6.84
C GLY A 42 -5.72 36.39 -7.63
N SER A 43 -6.37 35.24 -7.49
CA SER A 43 -6.16 34.11 -8.40
C SER A 43 -6.71 34.43 -9.80
N VAL A 44 -6.04 33.96 -10.84
CA VAL A 44 -6.41 34.19 -12.24
C VAL A 44 -6.48 32.86 -12.96
N PHE A 45 -7.63 32.56 -13.57
CA PHE A 45 -7.76 31.42 -14.46
C PHE A 45 -7.24 31.78 -15.86
N ARG A 46 -6.34 30.95 -16.38
CA ARG A 46 -5.79 31.06 -17.74
C ARG A 46 -6.38 29.93 -18.58
N PRO A 47 -7.33 30.21 -19.49
CA PRO A 47 -7.88 29.19 -20.38
C PRO A 47 -6.78 28.59 -21.26
N ASP A 48 -6.90 27.29 -21.54
CA ASP A 48 -6.04 26.56 -22.47
C ASP A 48 -6.90 25.54 -23.23
N ARG A 49 -6.29 24.75 -24.12
CA ARG A 49 -6.96 23.66 -24.82
C ARG A 49 -7.58 22.69 -23.81
N TYR A 50 -8.85 22.37 -24.03
CA TYR A 50 -9.57 21.40 -23.19
C TYR A 50 -8.96 20.01 -23.29
N THR A 51 -8.82 19.35 -22.15
CA THR A 51 -8.27 18.01 -21.99
C THR A 51 -9.12 17.20 -21.01
N LEU A 52 -8.92 15.89 -20.99
CA LEU A 52 -9.51 14.97 -20.02
C LEU A 52 -8.39 14.17 -19.36
N LYS A 53 -8.36 14.15 -18.03
CA LYS A 53 -7.47 13.26 -17.29
C LYS A 53 -8.11 11.88 -17.26
N LEU A 54 -7.40 10.90 -17.82
CA LEU A 54 -7.77 9.50 -17.76
C LEU A 54 -6.96 8.83 -16.66
N GLU A 55 -7.68 8.34 -15.66
CA GLU A 55 -7.15 7.53 -14.57
C GLU A 55 -7.74 6.14 -14.63
N GLY A 56 -6.91 5.13 -14.40
CA GLY A 56 -7.33 3.74 -14.45
C GLY A 56 -6.63 2.90 -13.40
N ALA A 57 -7.39 2.00 -12.79
CA ALA A 57 -6.90 1.00 -11.87
C ALA A 57 -7.30 -0.40 -12.38
N THR A 58 -6.47 -1.39 -12.10
CA THR A 58 -6.79 -2.80 -12.41
C THR A 58 -6.66 -3.65 -11.16
N CYS A 59 -7.47 -4.70 -11.06
CA CYS A 59 -7.34 -5.70 -10.00
C CYS A 59 -6.03 -6.48 -10.21
N THR A 60 -5.29 -6.67 -9.14
CA THR A 60 -3.97 -7.35 -9.12
C THR A 60 -3.98 -8.61 -8.26
N GLY A 61 -5.18 -9.12 -7.96
CA GLY A 61 -5.41 -10.28 -7.12
C GLY A 61 -6.08 -9.92 -5.81
N PHE A 62 -6.00 -10.85 -4.88
CA PHE A 62 -6.65 -10.82 -3.57
C PHE A 62 -5.60 -10.97 -2.49
N GLN A 63 -5.84 -10.34 -1.35
CA GLN A 63 -4.90 -10.37 -0.25
C GLN A 63 -5.49 -10.95 1.03
N THR A 64 -4.60 -11.64 1.75
CA THR A 64 -4.82 -12.11 3.11
C THR A 64 -3.62 -11.70 3.92
N VAL A 65 -3.86 -11.12 5.10
CA VAL A 65 -2.81 -10.63 5.98
C VAL A 65 -2.86 -11.32 7.33
N ALA A 66 -1.73 -11.43 7.99
CA ALA A 66 -1.65 -11.82 9.39
C ALA A 66 -0.58 -10.97 10.08
N ILE A 67 -0.87 -10.52 11.29
CA ILE A 67 0.06 -9.72 12.09
C ILE A 67 0.38 -10.45 13.39
N GLY A 68 1.66 -10.60 13.71
CA GLY A 68 2.12 -11.25 14.94
C GLY A 68 3.33 -10.55 15.53
N GLY A 69 3.48 -10.64 16.85
CA GLY A 69 4.64 -10.10 17.58
C GLY A 69 5.72 -11.15 17.77
N VAL A 70 6.99 -10.73 17.71
CA VAL A 70 8.15 -11.52 18.11
C VAL A 70 8.89 -10.73 19.18
N ARG A 71 9.09 -11.35 20.35
CA ARG A 71 9.81 -10.77 21.49
C ARG A 71 11.11 -11.50 21.80
N ASP A 72 11.31 -12.66 21.19
CA ASP A 72 12.46 -13.49 21.49
C ASP A 72 13.77 -12.82 21.01
N PRO A 73 14.74 -12.54 21.89
CA PRO A 73 15.96 -11.84 21.51
C PRO A 73 16.83 -12.64 20.52
N TYR A 74 16.80 -13.98 20.57
CA TYR A 74 17.55 -14.81 19.64
C TYR A 74 16.92 -14.79 18.25
N ILE A 75 15.59 -14.82 18.16
CA ILE A 75 14.89 -14.66 16.86
C ILE A 75 15.15 -13.25 16.31
N ILE A 76 14.98 -12.21 17.12
CA ILE A 76 15.14 -10.81 16.68
C ILE A 76 16.57 -10.55 16.19
N ALA A 77 17.59 -11.08 16.87
CA ALA A 77 18.99 -10.91 16.49
C ALA A 77 19.32 -11.45 15.08
N ARG A 78 18.55 -12.42 14.58
CA ARG A 78 18.72 -13.03 13.25
C ARG A 78 17.46 -13.01 12.40
N VAL A 79 16.54 -12.08 12.64
CA VAL A 79 15.22 -12.08 12.02
C VAL A 79 15.29 -12.10 10.49
N ASP A 80 16.27 -11.43 9.87
CA ASP A 80 16.38 -11.43 8.41
C ASP A 80 16.72 -12.80 7.83
N SER A 81 17.70 -13.51 8.40
CA SER A 81 18.06 -14.85 7.93
C SER A 81 16.95 -15.85 8.27
N TRP A 82 16.34 -15.71 9.45
CA TRP A 82 15.20 -16.52 9.88
C TRP A 82 14.01 -16.40 8.91
N LEU A 83 13.64 -15.17 8.53
CA LEU A 83 12.59 -14.93 7.52
C LEU A 83 13.02 -15.35 6.10
N ALA A 84 14.29 -15.26 5.76
CA ALA A 84 14.80 -15.68 4.45
C ALA A 84 14.72 -17.22 4.29
N GLU A 85 15.10 -17.98 5.32
CA GLU A 85 14.97 -19.44 5.36
C GLU A 85 13.50 -19.87 5.22
N MET A 86 12.60 -19.24 5.96
CA MET A 86 11.16 -19.45 5.82
C MET A 86 10.67 -19.23 4.39
N LYS A 87 11.09 -18.12 3.75
CA LYS A 87 10.65 -17.78 2.39
C LYS A 87 11.07 -18.85 1.37
N VAL A 88 12.27 -19.42 1.51
CA VAL A 88 12.75 -20.53 0.66
C VAL A 88 11.84 -21.74 0.85
N PHE A 89 11.62 -22.16 2.09
CA PHE A 89 10.74 -23.29 2.41
C PHE A 89 9.30 -23.08 1.92
N PHE A 90 8.73 -21.89 2.13
CA PHE A 90 7.38 -21.58 1.66
C PHE A 90 7.27 -21.61 0.14
N ALA A 91 8.31 -21.17 -0.59
CA ALA A 91 8.32 -21.26 -2.05
C ALA A 91 8.30 -22.72 -2.54
N GLU A 92 9.07 -23.60 -1.90
CA GLU A 92 9.10 -25.03 -2.22
C GLU A 92 7.75 -25.69 -1.93
N ARG A 93 7.23 -25.50 -0.70
CA ARG A 93 5.94 -26.08 -0.29
C ARG A 93 4.76 -25.57 -1.08
N LEU A 94 4.73 -24.27 -1.41
CA LEU A 94 3.70 -23.71 -2.28
C LEU A 94 3.68 -24.44 -3.62
N LYS A 95 4.85 -24.64 -4.23
CA LYS A 95 4.99 -25.30 -5.53
C LYS A 95 4.56 -26.77 -5.45
N GLU A 96 4.95 -27.48 -4.42
CA GLU A 96 4.56 -28.89 -4.19
C GLU A 96 3.06 -29.05 -4.00
N LEU A 97 2.43 -28.18 -3.21
CA LEU A 97 1.01 -28.33 -2.82
C LEU A 97 0.04 -27.77 -3.86
N THR A 98 0.43 -26.73 -4.59
CA THR A 98 -0.50 -25.97 -5.45
C THR A 98 -0.06 -25.87 -6.92
N GLY A 99 1.18 -26.24 -7.23
CA GLY A 99 1.80 -26.00 -8.54
C GLY A 99 2.09 -24.52 -8.84
N LYS A 100 1.81 -23.59 -7.93
CA LYS A 100 2.05 -22.15 -8.09
C LYS A 100 3.45 -21.76 -7.66
N THR A 101 3.97 -20.67 -8.23
CA THR A 101 5.31 -20.18 -7.92
C THR A 101 5.25 -18.89 -7.10
N LEU A 102 6.00 -18.87 -5.99
CA LEU A 102 6.18 -17.67 -5.19
C LEU A 102 6.97 -16.61 -5.99
N GLY A 103 6.52 -15.36 -5.98
CA GLY A 103 7.05 -14.26 -6.80
C GLY A 103 6.43 -14.15 -8.20
N LYS A 104 5.57 -15.10 -8.60
CA LYS A 104 4.83 -15.04 -9.87
C LYS A 104 3.33 -15.00 -9.63
N GLU A 105 2.68 -16.14 -9.45
CA GLU A 105 1.23 -16.22 -9.21
C GLU A 105 0.87 -15.84 -7.78
N VAL A 106 1.74 -16.18 -6.83
CA VAL A 106 1.57 -15.84 -5.41
C VAL A 106 2.73 -14.96 -4.97
N ARG A 107 2.45 -13.92 -4.19
CA ARG A 107 3.48 -13.07 -3.57
C ARG A 107 3.35 -13.12 -2.05
N LEU A 108 4.48 -13.16 -1.37
CA LEU A 108 4.57 -13.09 0.09
C LEU A 108 5.49 -11.92 0.47
N ASP A 109 4.89 -10.91 1.07
CA ASP A 109 5.60 -9.78 1.66
C ASP A 109 5.56 -9.93 3.18
N ILE A 110 6.70 -9.76 3.85
CA ILE A 110 6.81 -9.83 5.31
C ILE A 110 7.45 -8.53 5.79
N SER A 111 6.66 -7.65 6.40
CA SER A 111 7.15 -6.37 6.93
C SER A 111 7.54 -6.48 8.39
N GLN A 112 8.64 -5.83 8.77
CA GLN A 112 9.23 -5.87 10.13
C GLN A 112 9.02 -4.52 10.85
N TYR A 113 7.86 -4.33 11.48
CA TYR A 113 7.57 -3.16 12.32
C TYR A 113 8.41 -3.18 13.60
N GLY A 114 8.90 -2.01 14.01
CA GLY A 114 9.90 -1.88 15.08
C GLY A 114 11.35 -2.02 14.58
N LYS A 115 11.55 -2.40 13.31
CA LYS A 115 12.86 -2.44 12.65
C LYS A 115 12.96 -1.45 11.50
N ASN A 116 12.34 -1.73 10.35
CA ASN A 116 12.46 -0.89 9.15
C ASN A 116 11.27 -0.97 8.19
N ALA A 117 10.08 -1.41 8.63
CA ALA A 117 8.90 -1.55 7.77
C ALA A 117 8.46 -0.25 7.05
N VAL A 118 8.78 0.93 7.59
CA VAL A 118 8.36 2.23 7.01
C VAL A 118 9.43 2.82 6.10
N MET A 119 10.67 2.93 6.59
CA MET A 119 11.77 3.59 5.87
C MET A 119 12.60 2.62 5.00
N GLY A 120 12.45 1.30 5.17
CA GLY A 120 13.21 0.30 4.43
C GLY A 120 14.72 0.50 4.61
N GLU A 121 15.45 0.57 3.49
CA GLU A 121 16.90 0.82 3.46
C GLU A 121 17.29 2.23 3.92
N LEU A 122 16.34 3.17 3.96
CA LEU A 122 16.58 4.53 4.43
C LEU A 122 16.52 4.64 5.96
N GLU A 123 16.22 3.55 6.67
CA GLU A 123 16.26 3.53 8.13
C GLU A 123 17.71 3.65 8.62
N LYS A 124 17.96 4.67 9.44
CA LYS A 124 19.31 5.01 9.93
C LYS A 124 19.57 4.49 11.34
N SER A 125 18.53 4.06 12.05
CA SER A 125 18.66 3.49 13.38
C SER A 125 19.11 2.03 13.30
N SER A 126 20.42 1.80 13.24
CA SER A 126 21.01 0.45 13.19
C SER A 126 21.57 -0.06 14.52
N ALA A 127 21.59 0.78 15.57
CA ALA A 127 22.36 0.48 16.79
C ALA A 127 21.59 -0.25 17.91
N GLN A 128 20.26 -0.21 17.93
CA GLN A 128 19.46 -0.81 18.99
C GLN A 128 18.64 -1.98 18.47
N ILE A 129 18.90 -3.18 19.01
CA ILE A 129 18.03 -4.34 18.81
C ILE A 129 16.72 -4.04 19.56
N PRO A 130 15.56 -4.06 18.88
CA PRO A 130 14.29 -3.82 19.54
C PRO A 130 13.96 -4.95 20.50
N ASN A 131 13.27 -4.63 21.61
CA ASN A 131 12.77 -5.67 22.53
C ASN A 131 11.66 -6.52 21.92
N GLU A 132 10.99 -5.98 20.89
CA GLU A 132 9.83 -6.58 20.24
C GLU A 132 9.69 -6.04 18.83
N ILE A 133 9.33 -6.90 17.89
CA ILE A 133 9.01 -6.53 16.50
C ILE A 133 7.64 -7.06 16.11
N GLY A 134 6.96 -6.33 15.23
CA GLY A 134 5.74 -6.79 14.58
C GLY A 134 6.04 -7.33 13.20
N LEU A 135 5.61 -8.56 12.92
CA LEU A 135 5.67 -9.17 11.59
C LEU A 135 4.30 -9.09 10.93
N LEU A 136 4.22 -8.36 9.81
CA LEU A 136 3.04 -8.35 8.95
C LEU A 136 3.30 -9.24 7.74
N PHE A 137 2.67 -10.41 7.73
CA PHE A 137 2.62 -11.30 6.57
C PHE A 137 1.50 -10.82 5.65
N CYS A 138 1.81 -10.63 4.38
CA CYS A 138 0.86 -10.27 3.34
C CYS A 138 1.01 -11.22 2.17
N VAL A 139 0.01 -12.08 1.99
CA VAL A 139 -0.09 -13.00 0.87
C VAL A 139 -0.97 -12.36 -0.19
N THR A 140 -0.50 -12.30 -1.43
CA THR A 140 -1.29 -11.91 -2.60
C THR A 140 -1.41 -13.10 -3.54
N ALA A 141 -2.62 -13.45 -3.98
CA ALA A 141 -2.87 -14.53 -4.93
C ALA A 141 -3.96 -14.15 -5.96
N PRO A 142 -4.17 -14.93 -7.04
CA PRO A 142 -5.19 -14.64 -8.04
C PRO A 142 -6.63 -14.77 -7.53
N GLU A 143 -6.83 -15.51 -6.43
CA GLU A 143 -8.13 -15.76 -5.80
C GLU A 143 -8.02 -15.64 -4.27
N GLN A 144 -9.08 -15.15 -3.61
CA GLN A 144 -9.10 -14.98 -2.14
C GLN A 144 -8.93 -16.32 -1.41
N ALA A 145 -9.54 -17.39 -1.90
CA ALA A 145 -9.42 -18.71 -1.30
C ALA A 145 -7.95 -19.19 -1.26
N LEU A 146 -7.23 -19.04 -2.37
CA LEU A 146 -5.80 -19.39 -2.43
C LEU A 146 -4.96 -18.49 -1.52
N ALA A 147 -5.25 -17.18 -1.45
CA ALA A 147 -4.56 -16.29 -0.53
C ALA A 147 -4.77 -16.72 0.94
N ASN A 148 -5.99 -17.13 1.30
CA ASN A 148 -6.32 -17.62 2.63
C ASN A 148 -5.62 -18.95 2.96
N ASP A 149 -5.62 -19.90 2.03
CA ASP A 149 -4.99 -21.20 2.23
C ASP A 149 -3.48 -21.08 2.41
N VAL A 150 -2.83 -20.25 1.58
CA VAL A 150 -1.40 -19.98 1.67
C VAL A 150 -1.08 -19.22 2.96
N ALA A 151 -1.89 -18.22 3.35
CA ALA A 151 -1.69 -17.50 4.60
C ALA A 151 -1.79 -18.42 5.82
N ARG A 152 -2.80 -19.30 5.89
CA ARG A 152 -2.97 -20.29 6.98
C ARG A 152 -1.79 -21.24 7.10
N PHE A 153 -1.26 -21.69 5.97
CA PHE A 153 -0.05 -22.51 5.96
C PHE A 153 1.17 -21.73 6.49
N ILE A 154 1.37 -20.51 5.99
CA ILE A 154 2.50 -19.66 6.36
C ILE A 154 2.48 -19.30 7.85
N THR A 155 1.35 -18.83 8.37
CA THR A 155 1.23 -18.41 9.78
C THR A 155 1.47 -19.57 10.73
N HIS A 156 0.87 -20.73 10.46
CA HIS A 156 1.04 -21.93 11.26
C HIS A 156 2.51 -22.38 11.28
N THR A 157 3.14 -22.49 10.11
CA THR A 157 4.54 -22.91 10.03
C THR A 157 5.48 -21.84 10.58
N ALA A 158 5.25 -20.57 10.31
CA ALA A 158 6.09 -19.47 10.80
C ALA A 158 6.07 -19.36 12.33
N SER A 159 4.92 -19.63 12.96
CA SER A 159 4.79 -19.63 14.42
C SER A 159 5.75 -20.61 15.07
N HIS A 160 6.08 -21.71 14.40
CA HIS A 160 6.86 -22.81 14.97
C HIS A 160 8.20 -23.02 14.25
N TRP A 161 8.70 -21.98 13.56
CA TRP A 161 9.96 -22.09 12.84
C TRP A 161 11.12 -22.18 13.82
N PRO A 162 11.99 -23.20 13.67
CA PRO A 162 13.02 -23.48 14.66
C PRO A 162 14.13 -22.41 14.64
N ILE A 163 14.88 -22.37 15.73
CA ILE A 163 16.19 -21.72 15.79
C ILE A 163 17.18 -22.64 16.50
N PRO A 164 18.51 -22.50 16.26
CA PRO A 164 19.53 -23.36 16.87
C PRO A 164 19.54 -23.40 18.40
N GLU A 165 19.02 -22.35 19.05
CA GLU A 165 19.10 -22.18 20.49
C GLU A 165 18.12 -23.07 21.27
N TRP A 166 17.10 -23.64 20.63
CA TRP A 166 16.22 -24.65 21.24
C TRP A 166 15.55 -25.56 20.23
N ASP A 167 15.20 -26.76 20.72
CA ASP A 167 14.48 -27.78 19.98
C ASP A 167 12.99 -27.79 20.32
N GLY A 168 12.19 -28.35 19.40
CA GLY A 168 10.76 -28.60 19.59
C GLY A 168 9.83 -27.57 18.95
N PHE A 169 8.53 -27.75 19.18
CA PHE A 169 7.45 -26.97 18.54
C PHE A 169 7.07 -25.74 19.37
N ILE A 170 8.06 -24.89 19.65
CA ILE A 170 7.88 -23.66 20.44
C ILE A 170 7.30 -22.56 19.55
N SER A 171 6.35 -21.76 20.08
CA SER A 171 5.79 -20.64 19.34
C SER A 171 6.70 -19.41 19.42
N GLY A 172 7.36 -19.06 18.31
CA GLY A 172 8.20 -17.87 18.18
C GLY A 172 7.42 -16.59 17.83
N ILE A 173 6.17 -16.73 17.37
CA ILE A 173 5.29 -15.62 17.00
C ILE A 173 4.05 -15.66 17.89
N ALA A 174 3.66 -14.49 18.42
CA ALA A 174 2.42 -14.29 19.15
C ALA A 174 1.41 -13.57 18.26
N PHE A 175 0.39 -14.28 17.80
CA PHE A 175 -0.72 -13.69 17.05
C PHE A 175 -1.80 -13.16 18.02
N PRO A 176 -2.37 -11.96 17.79
CA PRO A 176 -3.38 -11.37 18.68
C PRO A 176 -4.77 -11.98 18.48
N PHE A 177 -5.01 -12.71 17.39
CA PHE A 177 -6.31 -13.28 17.02
C PHE A 177 -6.18 -14.76 16.64
N SER A 178 -7.31 -15.48 16.72
CA SER A 178 -7.45 -16.86 16.23
C SER A 178 -8.78 -16.97 15.49
N PRO A 179 -8.78 -17.26 14.17
CA PRO A 179 -7.61 -17.39 13.31
C PRO A 179 -6.83 -16.07 13.18
N PRO A 180 -5.51 -16.12 12.91
CA PRO A 180 -4.68 -14.90 12.79
C PRO A 180 -4.81 -14.22 11.43
N GLU A 181 -5.32 -14.92 10.41
CA GLU A 181 -5.48 -14.38 9.06
C GLU A 181 -6.72 -13.50 8.94
N ILE A 182 -6.58 -12.41 8.18
CA ILE A 182 -7.62 -11.43 7.90
C ILE A 182 -7.70 -11.24 6.39
N ASP A 183 -8.89 -11.44 5.83
CA ASP A 183 -9.18 -11.22 4.42
C ASP A 183 -9.18 -9.72 4.14
N ARG A 184 -8.29 -9.28 3.25
CA ARG A 184 -8.23 -7.89 2.77
C ARG A 184 -9.09 -7.66 1.54
N GLY A 185 -9.45 -8.73 0.83
CA GLY A 185 -10.22 -8.66 -0.41
C GLY A 185 -9.36 -8.28 -1.63
N PRO A 186 -10.01 -7.82 -2.72
CA PRO A 186 -9.34 -7.48 -3.95
C PRO A 186 -8.41 -6.27 -3.77
N VAL A 187 -7.25 -6.34 -4.40
CA VAL A 187 -6.26 -5.26 -4.38
C VAL A 187 -6.03 -4.71 -5.77
N TYR A 188 -5.98 -3.39 -5.87
CA TYR A 188 -5.89 -2.67 -7.13
C TYR A 188 -4.54 -1.95 -7.22
N ARG A 189 -3.99 -1.92 -8.42
CA ARG A 189 -2.90 -1.01 -8.75
C ARG A 189 -3.36 0.00 -9.77
N PHE A 190 -2.81 1.19 -9.67
CA PHE A 190 -2.94 2.21 -10.68
C PHE A 190 -2.17 1.79 -11.96
N VAL A 191 -2.81 1.91 -13.13
CA VAL A 191 -2.28 1.46 -14.43
C VAL A 191 -2.36 2.48 -15.55
N LEU A 192 -3.10 3.57 -15.37
CA LEU A 192 -3.27 4.59 -16.40
C LEU A 192 -3.30 5.97 -15.76
N ASN A 193 -2.34 6.83 -16.10
CA ASN A 193 -2.38 8.29 -15.90
C ASN A 193 -2.06 8.92 -17.24
N HIS A 194 -3.09 9.38 -17.95
CA HIS A 194 -2.95 9.91 -19.29
C HIS A 194 -3.81 11.16 -19.48
N VAL A 195 -3.39 12.04 -20.38
CA VAL A 195 -4.15 13.23 -20.77
C VAL A 195 -4.69 13.00 -22.17
N LEU A 196 -5.99 12.84 -22.27
CA LEU A 196 -6.71 12.75 -23.54
C LEU A 196 -7.06 14.15 -24.02
N ILE A 197 -6.90 14.39 -25.32
CA ILE A 197 -7.38 15.61 -25.95
C ILE A 197 -8.59 15.27 -26.82
N PRO A 198 -9.82 15.57 -26.37
CA PRO A 198 -11.02 15.19 -27.09
C PRO A 198 -11.33 16.16 -28.24
N GLU A 199 -12.19 15.74 -29.18
CA GLU A 199 -12.70 16.60 -30.26
C GLU A 199 -13.68 17.66 -29.72
N SER A 200 -14.47 17.29 -28.71
CA SER A 200 -15.34 18.20 -27.95
C SER A 200 -15.38 17.76 -26.48
N PRO A 201 -15.81 18.61 -25.53
CA PRO A 201 -15.88 18.23 -24.12
C PRO A 201 -16.73 16.98 -23.84
N LEU A 202 -17.66 16.65 -24.74
CA LEU A 202 -18.57 15.52 -24.60
C LEU A 202 -18.18 14.30 -25.45
N SER A 203 -17.20 14.41 -26.35
CA SER A 203 -16.92 13.37 -27.35
C SER A 203 -16.38 12.06 -26.74
N ALA A 204 -15.88 12.10 -25.50
CA ALA A 204 -15.38 10.92 -24.78
C ALA A 204 -16.46 10.21 -23.95
N PHE A 205 -17.67 10.75 -23.85
CA PHE A 205 -18.72 10.26 -22.96
C PHE A 205 -19.93 9.77 -23.73
N ARG A 206 -20.49 8.63 -23.30
CA ARG A 206 -21.79 8.14 -23.76
C ARG A 206 -22.85 8.63 -22.78
N PHE A 207 -23.87 9.31 -23.29
CA PHE A 207 -24.98 9.80 -22.49
C PHE A 207 -26.28 9.72 -23.30
N GLU A 208 -27.40 9.60 -22.60
CA GLU A 208 -28.75 9.69 -23.16
C GLU A 208 -29.46 10.89 -22.52
N MET A 209 -30.26 11.60 -23.31
CA MET A 209 -31.05 12.73 -22.82
C MET A 209 -32.47 12.26 -22.53
N GLU A 210 -32.92 12.38 -21.29
CA GLU A 210 -34.31 12.12 -20.90
C GLU A 210 -35.08 13.45 -20.81
N ASN A 211 -36.29 13.47 -21.38
CA ASN A 211 -37.23 14.56 -21.15
C ASN A 211 -37.99 14.28 -19.85
N ILE A 212 -37.84 15.19 -18.87
CA ILE A 212 -38.59 15.19 -17.59
C ILE A 212 -39.85 16.03 -17.75
#